data_AF-A0A498DQ16-F1
#
_entry.id   AF-A0A498DQ16-F1
#
_cell.length_a   1.000
_cell.length_b   1.000
_cell.length_c   1.000
_cell.angle_alpha   90.00
_cell.angle_beta   90.00
_cell.angle_gamma   90.00
#
_symmetry.space_group_name_H-M   'P 1'
#
loop_
_entity.id
_entity.type
_entity.pdbx_description
1 polymer ?
#
loop_
_entity_poly.entity_id
_entity_poly.type
_entity_poly.pdbx_seq_one_letter_code
_entity_poly.pdbx_strand_id
1 'polypeptide(L)'
;IERAILAGFEIDVLEIRDPDPILGLSEDALRGRRLALLQAALLEHAAQMNLHTVMTFHQRVEEAEAFAEQMPRTAAELYATEASEAALAHAEELPASSVDAQLYELEDGRHVPPDRVWAGWLCGDHPIAHRRELIRQFANGINAANRRVHRAFLASVRALGVGVDITGLRGVEAVCIVGSRSSQVDIVQNIGRALRPNPDGSTKVARIIIPIFLQPGEDPKDMVASASYQPLVDILQALRSHSERLVEQLASRALTRGAERRRLHVRPAPAGGTGGGDDEETNEAQREIERVTQVVVNFARPRDAADIAALTRCRVIRPESLVWLEGYQALIRWRKENEITGLHAVPYDTEATVGATPDFPLGRWVHQQRKALRAGELDPHRKELLDLPEAGMVWEPGEEAWETKLAALRSHHRATGHLAPRQDAVWGEGQAMVPVGQHMTNLRRKGAKNGLGKDPERAAVRAAQLTEIDPDWDCPWPLDWQRHHRVLADLADADGHLPDIQPGVLMDGDDLGKWLKQQKQPGTWARLLPEQQERLTRLGVTPAEPSSPAHTEKGPSKAQQAFQRGLAALAQWVEREGAHRPVPRGHGELIAVDGEAEPVNVKLGVWVSNTKTRRDKLDQEQLAALRELGVEWA
;
A
#
# COMPACT_ATOMS: atom_id res chain seq x y z
N ILE A 1 4.42 -38.71 16.71
CA ILE A 1 4.14 -38.99 15.28
C ILE A 1 5.34 -39.65 14.62
N GLU A 2 6.54 -39.03 14.60
CA GLU A 2 7.77 -39.60 14.01
C GLU A 2 8.15 -41.01 14.50
N ARG A 3 7.78 -41.36 15.74
CA ARG A 3 8.01 -42.69 16.33
C ARG A 3 6.78 -43.63 16.28
N ALA A 4 5.78 -43.32 15.45
CA ALA A 4 4.47 -44.03 15.37
C ALA A 4 3.65 -44.12 16.67
N ILE A 5 4.01 -43.38 17.72
CA ILE A 5 3.30 -43.35 19.02
C ILE A 5 1.95 -42.61 18.93
N LEU A 6 1.80 -41.70 17.96
CA LEU A 6 0.60 -40.91 17.71
C LEU A 6 0.29 -40.93 16.21
N ALA A 7 -0.99 -40.98 15.88
CA ALA A 7 -1.52 -40.84 14.54
C ALA A 7 -1.20 -39.46 13.93
N GLY A 8 -1.09 -39.39 12.61
CA GLY A 8 -1.11 -38.11 11.88
C GLY A 8 -2.47 -37.44 11.97
N PHE A 9 -2.56 -36.15 11.66
CA PHE A 9 -3.84 -35.44 11.70
C PHE A 9 -3.99 -34.37 10.63
N GLU A 10 -5.23 -34.12 10.24
CA GLU A 10 -5.65 -33.02 9.37
C GLU A 10 -6.65 -32.13 10.11
N ILE A 11 -6.62 -30.83 9.83
CA ILE A 11 -7.56 -29.85 10.34
C ILE A 11 -8.55 -29.53 9.22
N ASP A 12 -9.83 -29.79 9.43
CA ASP A 12 -10.90 -29.47 8.50
C ASP A 12 -11.70 -28.27 9.00
N VAL A 13 -11.64 -27.16 8.27
CA VAL A 13 -12.35 -25.92 8.59
C VAL A 13 -13.68 -25.89 7.83
N LEU A 14 -14.78 -25.94 8.59
CA LEU A 14 -16.14 -25.89 8.07
C LEU A 14 -16.67 -24.47 8.19
N GLU A 15 -16.71 -23.76 7.07
CA GLU A 15 -17.20 -22.37 6.98
C GLU A 15 -18.72 -22.38 6.79
N ILE A 16 -19.46 -22.09 7.85
CA ILE A 16 -20.91 -22.10 7.90
C ILE A 16 -21.39 -20.65 7.91
N ARG A 17 -22.35 -20.31 7.04
CA ARG A 17 -22.97 -18.97 7.11
C ARG A 17 -23.85 -18.89 8.34
N ASP A 18 -23.56 -17.92 9.19
CA ASP A 18 -24.36 -17.63 10.37
C ASP A 18 -25.77 -17.20 9.92
N PRO A 19 -26.85 -17.76 10.48
CA PRO A 19 -28.21 -17.33 10.15
C PRO A 19 -28.39 -15.85 10.45
N ASP A 20 -29.06 -15.14 9.53
CA ASP A 20 -29.36 -13.72 9.73
C ASP A 20 -30.07 -13.49 11.08
N PRO A 21 -29.63 -12.51 11.88
CA PRO A 21 -30.29 -12.18 13.12
C PRO A 21 -31.69 -11.64 12.80
N ILE A 22 -32.73 -12.45 13.06
CA ILE A 22 -34.11 -11.99 12.94
C ILE A 22 -34.43 -11.14 14.16
N LEU A 23 -34.81 -9.88 13.93
CA LEU A 23 -35.28 -8.95 14.95
C LEU A 23 -36.33 -9.62 15.87
N GLY A 24 -36.03 -9.70 17.17
CA GLY A 24 -36.93 -10.26 18.18
C GLY A 24 -36.68 -11.73 18.57
N LEU A 25 -35.72 -12.43 17.94
CA LEU A 25 -35.31 -13.76 18.41
C LEU A 25 -34.42 -13.67 19.65
N SER A 26 -34.59 -14.59 20.59
CA SER A 26 -33.68 -14.75 21.72
C SER A 26 -32.33 -15.31 21.25
N GLU A 27 -31.27 -15.05 22.02
CA GLU A 27 -29.95 -15.67 21.76
C GLU A 27 -30.00 -17.20 21.77
N ASP A 28 -30.89 -17.80 22.57
CA ASP A 28 -31.05 -19.26 22.63
C ASP A 28 -31.67 -19.81 21.33
N ALA A 29 -32.59 -19.07 20.70
CA ALA A 29 -33.15 -19.44 19.41
C ALA A 29 -32.09 -19.37 18.28
N LEU A 30 -31.22 -18.35 18.31
CA LEU A 30 -30.09 -18.26 17.38
C LEU A 30 -29.09 -19.40 17.60
N ARG A 31 -28.80 -19.77 18.85
CA ARG A 31 -27.95 -20.92 19.19
C ARG A 31 -28.53 -22.23 18.68
N GLY A 32 -29.83 -22.48 18.86
CA GLY A 32 -30.51 -23.66 18.32
C GLY A 32 -30.40 -23.77 16.80
N ARG A 33 -30.52 -22.64 16.09
CA ARG A 33 -30.32 -22.60 14.62
C ARG A 33 -28.88 -22.90 14.21
N ARG A 34 -27.90 -22.30 14.89
CA ARG A 34 -26.47 -22.63 14.67
C ARG A 34 -26.18 -24.10 14.92
N LEU A 35 -26.80 -24.69 15.94
CA LEU A 35 -26.65 -26.12 16.26
C LEU A 35 -27.22 -27.02 15.15
N ALA A 36 -28.39 -26.68 14.61
CA ALA A 36 -28.98 -27.39 13.48
C ALA A 36 -28.09 -27.33 12.23
N LEU A 37 -27.56 -26.15 11.89
CA LEU A 37 -26.61 -25.98 10.79
C LEU A 37 -25.32 -26.76 11.00
N LEU A 38 -24.81 -26.81 12.24
CA LEU A 38 -23.65 -27.61 12.59
C LEU A 38 -23.90 -29.11 12.39
N GLN A 39 -25.07 -29.62 12.80
CA GLN A 39 -25.43 -31.02 12.58
C GLN A 39 -25.46 -31.37 11.09
N ALA A 40 -26.11 -30.53 10.27
CA ALA A 40 -26.15 -30.74 8.83
C ALA A 40 -24.75 -30.69 8.20
N ALA A 41 -23.93 -29.69 8.58
CA ALA A 41 -22.56 -29.57 8.09
C ALA A 41 -21.68 -30.77 8.50
N LEU A 42 -21.84 -31.30 9.72
CA LEU A 42 -21.10 -32.47 10.17
C LEU A 42 -21.55 -33.75 9.47
N LEU A 43 -22.84 -33.91 9.17
CA LEU A 43 -23.35 -35.05 8.41
C LEU A 43 -22.82 -35.04 6.97
N GLU A 44 -22.87 -33.88 6.30
CA GLU A 44 -22.27 -33.68 4.97
C GLU A 44 -20.77 -33.96 4.97
N HIS A 45 -20.02 -33.40 5.93
CA HIS A 45 -18.58 -33.62 6.02
C HIS A 45 -18.23 -35.07 6.32
N ALA A 46 -18.97 -35.71 7.23
CA ALA A 46 -18.81 -37.13 7.52
C ALA A 46 -19.11 -37.99 6.29
N ALA A 47 -20.07 -37.61 5.46
CA ALA A 47 -20.34 -38.31 4.22
C ALA A 47 -19.21 -38.15 3.21
N GLN A 48 -18.76 -36.92 2.96
CA GLN A 48 -17.68 -36.61 2.02
C GLN A 48 -16.36 -37.30 2.39
N MET A 49 -16.03 -37.32 3.68
CA MET A 49 -14.77 -37.89 4.19
C MET A 49 -14.92 -39.34 4.67
N ASN A 50 -16.10 -39.95 4.47
CA ASN A 50 -16.46 -41.28 4.95
C ASN A 50 -16.14 -41.56 6.44
N LEU A 51 -16.52 -40.63 7.31
CA LEU A 51 -16.31 -40.70 8.75
C LEU A 51 -17.45 -41.47 9.44
N HIS A 52 -17.07 -42.45 10.25
CA HIS A 52 -17.94 -43.34 10.99
C HIS A 52 -18.08 -42.92 12.45
N THR A 53 -17.03 -42.39 13.09
CA THR A 53 -17.08 -41.99 14.51
C THR A 53 -16.59 -40.56 14.71
N VAL A 54 -17.52 -39.66 15.05
CA VAL A 54 -17.25 -38.24 15.26
C VAL A 54 -17.62 -37.85 16.69
N MET A 55 -16.66 -37.29 17.42
CA MET A 55 -16.90 -36.79 18.77
C MET A 55 -16.96 -35.26 18.77
N THR A 56 -18.02 -34.67 19.32
CA THR A 56 -18.21 -33.22 19.34
C THR A 56 -18.12 -32.67 20.75
N PHE A 57 -17.34 -31.60 20.96
CA PHE A 57 -17.17 -30.97 22.26
C PHE A 57 -17.95 -29.68 22.34
N HIS A 58 -18.85 -29.59 23.32
CA HIS A 58 -19.73 -28.44 23.55
C HIS A 58 -19.41 -27.77 24.88
N GLN A 59 -19.89 -26.53 25.06
CA GLN A 59 -19.67 -25.76 26.30
C GLN A 59 -20.81 -25.93 27.30
N ARG A 60 -22.04 -26.12 26.83
CA ARG A 60 -23.24 -26.27 27.66
C ARG A 60 -23.80 -27.68 27.53
N VAL A 61 -24.28 -28.22 28.64
CA VAL A 61 -24.94 -29.54 28.69
C VAL A 61 -26.15 -29.57 27.75
N GLU A 62 -27.00 -28.55 27.82
CA GLU A 62 -28.18 -28.38 26.96
C GLU A 62 -27.85 -28.43 25.45
N GLU A 63 -26.70 -27.88 25.04
CA GLU A 63 -26.26 -27.91 23.63
C GLU A 63 -25.84 -29.32 23.20
N ALA A 64 -25.11 -30.04 24.05
CA ALA A 64 -24.71 -31.41 23.75
C ALA A 64 -25.89 -32.39 23.75
N GLU A 65 -26.82 -32.21 24.68
CA GLU A 65 -28.08 -32.97 24.74
C GLU A 65 -28.91 -32.71 23.49
N ALA A 66 -29.24 -31.44 23.19
CA ALA A 66 -30.01 -31.08 22.00
C ALA A 66 -29.31 -31.54 20.71
N PHE A 67 -27.98 -31.49 20.66
CA PHE A 67 -27.21 -31.97 19.53
C PHE A 67 -27.42 -33.47 19.31
N ALA A 68 -27.31 -34.28 20.37
CA ALA A 68 -27.44 -35.72 20.26
C ALA A 68 -28.87 -36.15 19.97
N GLU A 69 -29.86 -35.53 20.60
CA GLU A 69 -31.27 -35.86 20.40
C GLU A 69 -31.77 -35.55 18.99
N GLN A 70 -31.33 -34.42 18.42
CA GLN A 70 -31.81 -33.97 17.12
C GLN A 70 -30.99 -34.56 15.95
N MET A 71 -29.77 -35.06 16.18
CA MET A 71 -28.90 -35.59 15.12
C MET A 71 -29.56 -36.67 14.22
N PRO A 72 -30.25 -37.70 14.74
CA PRO A 72 -30.91 -38.70 13.89
C PRO A 72 -32.06 -38.11 13.07
N ARG A 73 -32.75 -37.07 13.57
CA ARG A 73 -33.81 -36.37 12.84
C ARG A 73 -33.22 -35.54 11.70
N THR A 74 -32.15 -34.79 11.96
CA THR A 74 -31.42 -34.05 10.91
C THR A 74 -30.90 -35.00 9.82
N ALA A 75 -30.39 -36.18 10.20
CA ALA A 75 -30.01 -37.21 9.25
C ALA A 75 -31.20 -37.74 8.43
N ALA A 76 -32.37 -37.94 9.06
CA ALA A 76 -33.59 -38.34 8.35
C ALA A 76 -34.02 -37.29 7.32
N GLU A 77 -33.96 -36.01 7.67
CA GLU A 77 -34.32 -34.89 6.79
C GLU A 77 -33.38 -34.81 5.58
N LEU A 78 -32.06 -34.91 5.79
CA LEU A 78 -31.08 -34.92 4.70
C LEU A 78 -31.25 -36.14 3.80
N TYR A 79 -31.43 -37.33 4.39
CA TYR A 79 -31.67 -38.56 3.64
C TYR A 79 -32.95 -38.49 2.82
N ALA A 80 -34.06 -37.98 3.37
CA ALA A 80 -35.32 -37.83 2.66
C ALA A 80 -35.23 -36.81 1.52
N THR A 81 -34.49 -35.72 1.73
CA THR A 81 -34.25 -34.70 0.69
C THR A 81 -33.46 -35.29 -0.47
N GLU A 82 -32.35 -35.98 -0.18
CA GLU A 82 -31.53 -36.63 -1.20
C GLU A 82 -32.27 -37.77 -1.90
N ALA A 83 -33.00 -38.61 -1.17
CA ALA A 83 -33.83 -39.67 -1.76
C ALA A 83 -34.91 -39.07 -2.68
N SER A 84 -35.46 -37.90 -2.35
CA SER A 84 -36.40 -37.17 -3.21
C SER A 84 -35.72 -36.58 -4.45
N GLU A 85 -34.52 -36.04 -4.33
CA GLU A 85 -33.72 -35.54 -5.47
C GLU A 85 -33.29 -36.68 -6.40
N ALA A 86 -32.82 -37.79 -5.85
CA ALA A 86 -32.47 -39.00 -6.58
C ALA A 86 -33.70 -39.63 -7.27
N ALA A 87 -34.86 -39.62 -6.60
CA ALA A 87 -36.13 -40.04 -7.19
C ALA A 87 -36.61 -39.11 -8.32
N LEU A 88 -36.38 -37.80 -8.22
CA LEU A 88 -36.64 -36.83 -9.29
C LEU A 88 -35.70 -37.04 -10.48
N ALA A 89 -34.40 -37.30 -10.23
CA ALA A 89 -33.43 -37.60 -11.27
C ALA A 89 -33.71 -38.96 -11.98
N HIS A 90 -34.11 -39.99 -11.22
CA HIS A 90 -34.53 -41.28 -11.77
C HIS A 90 -35.89 -41.22 -12.49
N ALA A 91 -36.74 -40.23 -12.20
CA ALA A 91 -38.01 -40.05 -12.90
C ALA A 91 -37.82 -39.50 -14.33
N GLU A 92 -36.69 -38.85 -14.64
CA GLU A 92 -36.36 -38.37 -15.99
C GLU A 92 -35.72 -39.47 -16.87
N GLU A 93 -35.19 -40.54 -16.28
CA GLU A 93 -34.49 -41.61 -17.00
C GLU A 93 -35.00 -43.02 -16.66
N LEU A 94 -36.22 -43.40 -17.05
CA LEU A 94 -36.58 -44.83 -17.08
C LEU A 94 -37.51 -45.23 -18.23
N PRO A 95 -37.14 -46.21 -19.08
CA PRO A 95 -38.07 -47.18 -19.63
C PRO A 95 -38.32 -48.35 -18.66
N ALA A 96 -39.40 -49.09 -18.88
CA ALA A 96 -39.94 -50.09 -17.95
C ALA A 96 -38.95 -51.24 -17.62
N SER A 97 -38.83 -51.50 -16.32
CA SER A 97 -38.05 -52.55 -15.68
C SER A 97 -38.39 -53.96 -16.15
N SER A 98 -37.35 -54.80 -16.25
CA SER A 98 -37.47 -56.25 -16.10
C SER A 98 -36.22 -56.78 -15.42
N VAL A 99 -36.41 -57.56 -14.35
CA VAL A 99 -35.49 -58.50 -13.68
C VAL A 99 -35.18 -58.13 -12.22
N ASP A 100 -35.64 -59.02 -11.34
CA ASP A 100 -35.33 -59.14 -9.91
C ASP A 100 -33.81 -59.18 -9.62
N ALA A 101 -33.25 -58.08 -9.13
CA ALA A 101 -31.92 -58.05 -8.50
C ALA A 101 -32.07 -57.82 -6.99
N GLN A 102 -31.43 -58.68 -6.18
CA GLN A 102 -31.44 -58.59 -4.72
C GLN A 102 -30.56 -57.45 -4.22
N LEU A 103 -31.10 -56.69 -3.27
CA LEU A 103 -30.68 -55.35 -2.87
C LEU A 103 -29.65 -55.42 -1.72
N TYR A 104 -28.36 -55.59 -2.03
CA TYR A 104 -27.28 -55.34 -1.08
C TYR A 104 -26.05 -54.77 -1.83
N GLU A 105 -25.57 -53.63 -1.35
CA GLU A 105 -24.35 -52.89 -1.77
C GLU A 105 -24.45 -51.82 -2.89
N LEU A 106 -25.62 -51.22 -3.10
CA LEU A 106 -25.74 -49.92 -3.79
C LEU A 106 -26.72 -49.04 -3.02
N GLU A 107 -26.24 -48.36 -1.97
CA GLU A 107 -26.92 -47.16 -1.46
C GLU A 107 -26.39 -46.00 -2.30
N ASP A 108 -27.12 -45.60 -3.35
CA ASP A 108 -26.72 -44.54 -4.31
C ASP A 108 -26.72 -43.11 -3.69
N GLY A 109 -27.08 -42.98 -2.42
CA GLY A 109 -27.14 -41.71 -1.69
C GLY A 109 -25.89 -41.43 -0.85
N ARG A 110 -25.49 -40.16 -0.79
CA ARG A 110 -24.43 -39.61 0.09
C ARG A 110 -24.78 -39.80 1.57
N HIS A 111 -26.04 -39.63 1.95
CA HIS A 111 -26.53 -39.74 3.33
C HIS A 111 -27.08 -41.13 3.63
N VAL A 112 -26.99 -41.54 4.89
CA VAL A 112 -27.44 -42.86 5.36
C VAL A 112 -28.80 -42.78 6.07
N PRO A 113 -29.61 -43.86 6.04
CA PRO A 113 -30.86 -43.92 6.77
C PRO A 113 -30.71 -43.59 8.26
N PRO A 114 -31.73 -42.96 8.88
CA PRO A 114 -31.62 -42.47 10.26
C PRO A 114 -31.43 -43.57 11.30
N ASP A 115 -31.90 -44.79 11.05
CA ASP A 115 -31.68 -45.96 11.91
C ASP A 115 -30.23 -46.46 11.89
N ARG A 116 -29.45 -46.03 10.89
CA ARG A 116 -28.00 -46.27 10.76
C ARG A 116 -27.16 -45.09 11.27
N VAL A 117 -27.80 -44.06 11.86
CA VAL A 117 -27.12 -42.97 12.57
C VAL A 117 -27.41 -43.08 14.06
N TRP A 118 -26.33 -43.23 14.84
CA TRP A 118 -26.40 -43.18 16.29
C TRP A 118 -25.89 -41.84 16.80
N ALA A 119 -26.53 -41.31 17.83
CA ALA A 119 -26.03 -40.15 18.55
C ALA A 119 -26.26 -40.32 20.06
N GLY A 120 -25.31 -39.85 20.86
CA GLY A 120 -25.40 -39.84 22.32
C GLY A 120 -24.65 -38.65 22.92
N TRP A 121 -24.91 -38.34 24.18
CA TRP A 121 -24.27 -37.23 24.88
C TRP A 121 -23.76 -37.59 26.28
N LEU A 122 -22.73 -36.89 26.74
CA LEU A 122 -22.06 -37.10 28.02
C LEU A 122 -21.81 -35.77 28.75
N CYS A 123 -22.23 -35.70 30.02
CA CYS A 123 -21.81 -34.66 30.97
C CYS A 123 -21.12 -35.27 32.20
N GLY A 124 -20.54 -34.41 33.04
CA GLY A 124 -19.88 -34.83 34.30
C GLY A 124 -20.83 -35.49 35.31
N ASP A 125 -22.12 -35.15 35.26
CA ASP A 125 -23.13 -35.63 36.21
C ASP A 125 -23.64 -37.05 35.87
N HIS A 126 -23.31 -37.57 34.68
CA HIS A 126 -23.69 -38.92 34.29
C HIS A 126 -22.99 -40.01 35.14
N PRO A 127 -23.74 -41.01 35.64
CA PRO A 127 -23.16 -42.15 36.36
C PRO A 127 -22.07 -42.84 35.55
N ILE A 128 -21.02 -43.32 36.21
CA ILE A 128 -19.87 -43.99 35.55
C ILE A 128 -20.33 -45.16 34.66
N ALA A 129 -21.30 -45.95 35.12
CA ALA A 129 -21.85 -47.07 34.35
C ALA A 129 -22.48 -46.60 33.03
N HIS A 130 -23.27 -45.52 33.06
CA HIS A 130 -23.87 -44.94 31.87
C HIS A 130 -22.81 -44.38 30.92
N ARG A 131 -21.80 -43.66 31.45
CA ARG A 131 -20.69 -43.15 30.64
C ARG A 131 -19.92 -44.26 29.93
N ARG A 132 -19.61 -45.35 30.64
CA ARG A 132 -18.92 -46.52 30.06
C ARG A 132 -19.72 -47.17 28.95
N GLU A 133 -21.03 -47.29 29.13
CA GLU A 133 -21.91 -47.91 28.13
C GLU A 133 -22.01 -47.07 26.85
N LEU A 134 -22.20 -45.75 26.97
CA LEU A 134 -22.22 -44.86 25.80
C LEU A 134 -20.88 -44.83 25.06
N ILE A 135 -19.76 -44.81 25.80
CA ILE A 135 -18.42 -44.90 25.19
C ILE A 135 -18.24 -46.23 24.45
N ARG A 136 -18.71 -47.34 25.03
CA ARG A 136 -18.68 -48.67 24.39
C ARG A 136 -19.50 -48.68 23.10
N GLN A 137 -20.71 -48.12 23.13
CA GLN A 137 -21.58 -48.03 21.95
C GLN A 137 -20.93 -47.21 20.83
N PHE A 138 -20.43 -46.02 21.17
CA PHE A 138 -19.73 -45.14 20.24
C PHE A 138 -18.47 -45.79 19.64
N ALA A 139 -17.56 -46.28 20.48
CA ALA A 139 -16.26 -46.80 20.06
C ALA A 139 -16.38 -48.05 19.15
N ASN A 140 -17.48 -48.79 19.26
CA ASN A 140 -17.77 -49.95 18.42
C ASN A 140 -18.73 -49.65 17.27
N GLY A 141 -19.32 -48.45 17.21
CA GLY A 141 -20.32 -48.08 16.21
C GLY A 141 -21.56 -48.97 16.30
N ILE A 142 -22.11 -49.14 17.50
CA ILE A 142 -23.31 -49.94 17.76
C ILE A 142 -24.35 -49.15 18.55
N ASN A 143 -25.63 -49.47 18.38
CA ASN A 143 -26.71 -48.89 19.17
C ASN A 143 -27.02 -49.70 20.44
N ALA A 144 -28.02 -49.26 21.22
CA ALA A 144 -28.45 -49.94 22.45
C ALA A 144 -28.95 -51.38 22.25
N ALA A 145 -29.37 -51.74 21.03
CA ALA A 145 -29.75 -53.10 20.64
C ALA A 145 -28.55 -53.93 20.11
N ASN A 146 -27.32 -53.45 20.29
CA ASN A 146 -26.08 -54.01 19.74
C ASN A 146 -26.09 -54.18 18.20
N ARG A 147 -26.90 -53.40 17.48
CA ARG A 147 -26.87 -53.37 16.01
C ARG A 147 -25.83 -52.37 15.53
N ARG A 148 -25.10 -52.73 14.47
CA ARG A 148 -24.08 -51.87 13.87
C ARG A 148 -24.73 -50.67 13.19
N VAL A 149 -24.20 -49.49 13.47
CA VAL A 149 -24.58 -48.24 12.81
C VAL A 149 -23.50 -47.80 11.83
N HIS A 150 -23.90 -47.05 10.80
CA HIS A 150 -22.93 -46.52 9.84
C HIS A 150 -22.16 -45.36 10.44
N ARG A 151 -22.86 -44.39 11.05
CA ARG A 151 -22.27 -43.21 11.68
C ARG A 151 -22.67 -43.11 13.14
N ALA A 152 -21.72 -42.75 13.99
CA ALA A 152 -21.90 -42.55 15.42
C ALA A 152 -21.36 -41.17 15.82
N PHE A 153 -22.19 -40.38 16.49
CA PHE A 153 -21.85 -39.06 17.00
C PHE A 153 -21.91 -39.05 18.53
N LEU A 154 -20.84 -38.60 19.19
CA LEU A 154 -20.80 -38.49 20.64
C LEU A 154 -20.58 -37.04 21.07
N ALA A 155 -21.58 -36.41 21.65
CA ALA A 155 -21.46 -35.08 22.22
C ALA A 155 -20.92 -35.13 23.66
N SER A 156 -19.92 -34.32 23.98
CA SER A 156 -19.28 -34.32 25.30
C SER A 156 -19.14 -32.91 25.85
N VAL A 157 -19.48 -32.74 27.13
CA VAL A 157 -19.33 -31.49 27.89
C VAL A 157 -18.65 -31.80 29.22
N ARG A 158 -17.38 -31.43 29.36
CA ARG A 158 -16.58 -31.58 30.60
C ARG A 158 -16.69 -32.98 31.27
N ALA A 159 -17.07 -34.02 30.52
CA ALA A 159 -17.44 -35.33 31.05
C ALA A 159 -16.29 -36.34 31.03
N LEU A 160 -15.32 -36.08 30.17
CA LEU A 160 -14.18 -36.93 29.91
C LEU A 160 -12.96 -36.31 30.60
N GLY A 161 -12.65 -36.77 31.81
CA GLY A 161 -11.41 -36.42 32.50
C GLY A 161 -10.16 -36.89 31.73
N VAL A 162 -8.99 -36.44 32.18
CA VAL A 162 -7.69 -36.90 31.67
C VAL A 162 -7.63 -38.44 31.80
N GLY A 163 -7.29 -39.14 30.71
CA GLY A 163 -7.02 -40.58 30.73
C GLY A 163 -8.17 -41.54 30.37
N VAL A 164 -9.36 -41.05 29.99
CA VAL A 164 -10.41 -41.94 29.44
C VAL A 164 -10.02 -42.38 28.02
N ASP A 165 -9.69 -43.67 27.88
CA ASP A 165 -9.34 -44.28 26.61
C ASP A 165 -10.60 -44.76 25.88
N ILE A 166 -10.77 -44.34 24.62
CA ILE A 166 -11.92 -44.71 23.78
C ILE A 166 -11.41 -45.71 22.75
N THR A 167 -11.26 -46.96 23.21
CA THR A 167 -10.78 -48.08 22.41
C THR A 167 -11.94 -49.01 22.07
N GLY A 168 -12.06 -49.35 20.80
CA GLY A 168 -13.11 -50.19 20.24
C GLY A 168 -12.82 -50.47 18.77
N LEU A 169 -13.75 -51.13 18.08
CA LEU A 169 -13.56 -51.50 16.67
C LEU A 169 -13.29 -50.30 15.73
N ARG A 170 -13.83 -49.12 16.06
CA ARG A 170 -13.66 -47.90 15.27
C ARG A 170 -12.90 -46.80 16.00
N GLY A 171 -12.94 -46.79 17.33
CA GLY A 171 -12.33 -45.73 18.13
C GLY A 171 -12.89 -44.34 17.77
N VAL A 172 -12.04 -43.31 17.84
CA VAL A 172 -12.38 -41.93 17.42
C VAL A 172 -11.65 -41.61 16.11
N GLU A 173 -12.38 -41.39 15.02
CA GLU A 173 -11.83 -40.96 13.74
C GLU A 173 -11.72 -39.43 13.63
N ALA A 174 -12.72 -38.71 14.13
CA ALA A 174 -12.75 -37.26 14.09
C ALA A 174 -13.23 -36.63 15.40
N VAL A 175 -12.71 -35.43 15.68
CA VAL A 175 -13.13 -34.57 16.78
C VAL A 175 -13.57 -33.21 16.25
N CYS A 176 -14.73 -32.73 16.70
CA CYS A 176 -15.23 -31.40 16.38
C CYS A 176 -15.25 -30.55 17.65
N ILE A 177 -14.59 -29.39 17.63
CA ILE A 177 -14.54 -28.48 18.77
C ILE A 177 -15.52 -27.33 18.51
N VAL A 178 -16.59 -27.26 19.30
CA VAL A 178 -17.66 -26.26 19.10
C VAL A 178 -17.43 -25.08 20.05
N GLY A 179 -17.15 -23.91 19.47
CA GLY A 179 -16.98 -22.64 20.19
C GLY A 179 -15.55 -22.34 20.69
N SER A 180 -15.28 -21.06 20.96
CA SER A 180 -13.94 -20.48 21.20
C SER A 180 -13.57 -20.20 22.66
N ARG A 181 -14.07 -20.98 23.63
CA ARG A 181 -13.82 -20.73 25.07
C ARG A 181 -13.35 -21.94 25.86
N SER A 182 -12.79 -22.94 25.18
CA SER A 182 -12.11 -24.04 25.84
C SER A 182 -10.70 -23.62 26.24
N SER A 183 -10.21 -24.07 27.40
CA SER A 183 -8.81 -23.82 27.75
C SER A 183 -7.89 -24.52 26.75
N GLN A 184 -6.68 -23.97 26.50
CA GLN A 184 -5.71 -24.61 25.61
C GLN A 184 -5.41 -26.06 26.02
N VAL A 185 -5.40 -26.33 27.33
CA VAL A 185 -5.24 -27.67 27.89
C VAL A 185 -6.40 -28.59 27.49
N ASP A 186 -7.65 -28.12 27.59
CA ASP A 186 -8.82 -28.90 27.19
C ASP A 186 -8.80 -29.20 25.69
N ILE A 187 -8.42 -28.23 24.86
CA ILE A 187 -8.31 -28.40 23.40
C ILE A 187 -7.34 -29.54 23.08
N VAL A 188 -6.15 -29.54 23.68
CA VAL A 188 -5.12 -30.56 23.42
C VAL A 188 -5.55 -31.92 23.93
N GLN A 189 -6.17 -31.98 25.12
CA GLN A 189 -6.70 -33.24 25.65
C GLN A 189 -7.79 -33.81 24.75
N ASN A 190 -8.67 -32.95 24.22
CA ASN A 190 -9.74 -33.34 23.31
C ASN A 190 -9.20 -33.85 21.97
N ILE A 191 -8.22 -33.15 21.38
CA ILE A 191 -7.53 -33.59 20.16
C ILE A 191 -6.78 -34.90 20.39
N GLY A 192 -6.08 -35.03 21.53
CA GLY A 192 -5.32 -36.22 21.90
C GLY A 192 -6.15 -37.51 21.96
N ARG A 193 -7.48 -37.41 22.09
CA ARG A 193 -8.39 -38.56 22.00
C ARG A 193 -8.48 -39.13 20.58
N ALA A 194 -8.45 -38.26 19.57
CA ALA A 194 -8.44 -38.67 18.17
C ALA A 194 -7.06 -39.17 17.73
N LEU A 195 -5.97 -38.63 18.28
CA LEU A 195 -4.59 -38.95 17.86
C LEU A 195 -4.07 -40.35 18.29
N ARG A 196 -4.87 -41.14 19.01
CA ARG A 196 -4.46 -42.49 19.41
C ARG A 196 -4.45 -43.45 18.22
N PRO A 197 -3.38 -44.23 17.98
CA PRO A 197 -3.37 -45.23 16.91
C PRO A 197 -4.52 -46.24 17.04
N ASN A 198 -4.89 -46.88 15.93
CA ASN A 198 -5.87 -47.95 15.98
C ASN A 198 -5.28 -49.17 16.72
N PRO A 199 -6.08 -49.90 17.52
CA PRO A 199 -5.62 -51.09 18.25
C PRO A 199 -5.07 -52.21 17.35
N ASP A 200 -5.48 -52.24 16.08
CA ASP A 200 -5.06 -53.20 15.07
C ASP A 200 -3.70 -52.87 14.43
N GLY A 201 -3.07 -51.75 14.83
CA GLY A 201 -1.79 -51.29 14.30
C GLY A 201 -1.88 -50.57 12.96
N SER A 202 -3.09 -50.38 12.39
CA SER A 202 -3.27 -49.61 11.17
C SER A 202 -2.95 -48.13 11.39
N THR A 203 -2.33 -47.51 10.37
CA THR A 203 -2.10 -46.06 10.35
C THR A 203 -3.44 -45.36 10.11
N LYS A 204 -3.80 -44.47 11.02
CA LYS A 204 -4.98 -43.61 10.86
C LYS A 204 -4.55 -42.15 10.75
N VAL A 205 -5.35 -41.37 10.03
CA VAL A 205 -5.24 -39.91 10.01
C VAL A 205 -6.46 -39.37 10.75
N ALA A 206 -6.22 -38.79 11.93
CA ALA A 206 -7.27 -38.19 12.73
C ALA A 206 -7.73 -36.87 12.11
N ARG A 207 -9.02 -36.56 12.16
CA ARG A 207 -9.55 -35.27 11.69
C ARG A 207 -9.95 -34.37 12.84
N ILE A 208 -9.47 -33.13 12.81
CA ILE A 208 -9.86 -32.07 13.74
C ILE A 208 -10.77 -31.11 12.98
N ILE A 209 -12.06 -31.19 13.26
CA ILE A 209 -13.10 -30.40 12.60
C ILE A 209 -13.33 -29.10 13.38
N ILE A 210 -13.30 -27.98 12.69
CA ILE A 210 -13.45 -26.63 13.26
C ILE A 210 -14.59 -25.91 12.54
N PRO A 211 -15.78 -25.81 13.16
CA PRO A 211 -16.87 -25.01 12.62
C PRO A 211 -16.62 -23.52 12.83
N ILE A 212 -16.70 -22.74 11.75
CA ILE A 212 -16.56 -21.29 11.74
C ILE A 212 -17.86 -20.70 11.23
N PHE A 213 -18.55 -19.95 12.09
CA PHE A 213 -19.77 -19.23 11.73
C PHE A 213 -19.43 -17.84 11.21
N LEU A 214 -19.51 -17.68 9.88
CA LEU A 214 -19.25 -16.42 9.19
C LEU A 214 -20.45 -15.49 9.28
N GLN A 215 -20.24 -14.25 9.67
CA GLN A 215 -21.30 -13.24 9.75
C GLN A 215 -21.91 -12.98 8.36
N PRO A 216 -23.17 -12.51 8.29
CA PRO A 216 -23.78 -12.12 7.03
C PRO A 216 -22.94 -11.09 6.28
N GLY A 217 -22.60 -11.40 5.02
CA GLY A 217 -21.77 -10.54 4.17
C GLY A 217 -20.25 -10.64 4.40
N GLU A 218 -19.80 -11.43 5.37
CA GLU A 218 -18.37 -11.65 5.62
C GLU A 218 -17.73 -12.42 4.45
N ASP A 219 -16.68 -11.84 3.83
CA ASP A 219 -15.88 -12.55 2.83
C ASP A 219 -14.92 -13.50 3.55
N PRO A 220 -15.01 -14.82 3.30
CA PRO A 220 -14.07 -15.77 3.86
C PRO A 220 -12.59 -15.37 3.61
N LYS A 221 -12.26 -14.66 2.53
CA LYS A 221 -10.88 -14.19 2.21
C LYS A 221 -10.29 -13.23 3.24
N ASP A 222 -11.12 -12.55 4.03
CA ASP A 222 -10.66 -11.60 5.04
C ASP A 222 -10.30 -12.29 6.38
N MET A 223 -9.94 -13.57 6.36
CA MET A 223 -9.72 -14.40 7.56
C MET A 223 -8.71 -13.84 8.57
N VAL A 224 -7.72 -13.05 8.13
CA VAL A 224 -6.67 -12.51 9.02
C VAL A 224 -7.25 -11.49 10.00
N ALA A 225 -8.12 -10.59 9.53
CA ALA A 225 -8.78 -9.60 10.39
C ALA A 225 -10.16 -10.05 10.89
N SER A 226 -10.68 -11.19 10.42
CA SER A 226 -11.97 -11.69 10.90
C SER A 226 -11.91 -12.22 12.35
N ALA A 227 -12.92 -11.86 13.14
CA ALA A 227 -13.15 -12.42 14.47
C ALA A 227 -13.75 -13.83 14.41
N SER A 228 -14.47 -14.18 13.35
CA SER A 228 -15.13 -15.50 13.17
C SER A 228 -14.13 -16.65 13.16
N TYR A 229 -12.89 -16.41 12.71
CA TYR A 229 -11.81 -17.40 12.68
C TYR A 229 -11.11 -17.63 14.04
N GLN A 230 -11.57 -17.01 15.12
CA GLN A 230 -10.97 -17.20 16.45
C GLN A 230 -10.87 -18.68 16.89
N PRO A 231 -11.88 -19.56 16.68
CA PRO A 231 -11.75 -20.98 17.02
C PRO A 231 -10.56 -21.68 16.34
N LEU A 232 -10.27 -21.35 15.08
CA LEU A 232 -9.11 -21.88 14.36
C LEU A 232 -7.81 -21.38 14.99
N VAL A 233 -7.76 -20.08 15.33
CA VAL A 233 -6.60 -19.47 15.99
C VAL A 233 -6.34 -20.12 17.34
N ASP A 234 -7.37 -20.35 18.15
CA ASP A 234 -7.25 -20.98 19.48
C ASP A 234 -6.67 -22.40 19.37
N ILE A 235 -7.11 -23.17 18.38
CA ILE A 235 -6.59 -24.53 18.14
C ILE A 235 -5.14 -24.50 17.66
N LEU A 236 -4.80 -23.62 16.71
CA LEU A 236 -3.42 -23.49 16.23
C LEU A 236 -2.48 -23.02 17.35
N GLN A 237 -2.93 -22.11 18.23
CA GLN A 237 -2.17 -21.69 19.41
C GLN A 237 -2.00 -22.84 20.42
N ALA A 238 -3.06 -23.61 20.68
CA ALA A 238 -3.00 -24.77 21.54
C ALA A 238 -2.06 -25.86 20.98
N LEU A 239 -2.03 -26.07 19.66
CA LEU A 239 -1.06 -26.98 19.03
C LEU A 239 0.37 -26.45 19.14
N ARG A 240 0.56 -25.13 18.93
CA ARG A 240 1.86 -24.47 19.03
C ARG A 240 2.49 -24.61 20.42
N SER A 241 1.70 -24.50 21.50
CA SER A 241 2.23 -24.63 22.86
C SER A 241 2.83 -26.00 23.15
N HIS A 242 2.47 -27.03 22.36
CA HIS A 242 3.06 -28.36 22.43
C HIS A 242 4.17 -28.59 21.40
N SER A 243 4.06 -27.99 20.21
CA SER A 243 5.10 -28.06 19.19
C SER A 243 5.10 -26.82 18.29
N GLU A 244 6.09 -25.95 18.49
CA GLU A 244 6.26 -24.75 17.65
C GLU A 244 6.55 -25.13 16.19
N ARG A 245 7.38 -26.15 15.98
CA ARG A 245 7.78 -26.63 14.65
C ARG A 245 6.60 -27.02 13.76
N LEU A 246 5.54 -27.63 14.31
CA LEU A 246 4.36 -28.02 13.54
C LEU A 246 3.64 -26.82 12.93
N VAL A 247 3.55 -25.72 13.67
CA VAL A 247 2.84 -24.50 13.24
C VAL A 247 3.74 -23.61 12.37
N GLU A 248 5.04 -23.53 12.66
CA GLU A 248 5.99 -22.81 11.81
C GLU A 248 6.12 -23.43 10.41
N GLN A 249 6.02 -24.76 10.31
CA GLN A 249 5.97 -25.46 9.03
C GLN A 249 4.72 -25.11 8.21
N LEU A 250 3.56 -24.86 8.85
CA LEU A 250 2.35 -24.40 8.17
C LEU A 250 2.57 -23.05 7.47
N ALA A 251 3.14 -22.07 8.18
CA ALA A 251 3.42 -20.74 7.63
C ALA A 251 4.48 -20.75 6.52
N SER A 252 5.51 -21.60 6.65
CA SER A 252 6.62 -21.70 5.70
C SER A 252 6.21 -22.46 4.42
N ARG A 253 5.40 -23.51 4.56
CA ARG A 253 4.99 -24.36 3.43
C ARG A 253 3.83 -23.82 2.62
N ALA A 254 2.94 -23.04 3.25
CA ALA A 254 1.91 -22.36 2.51
C ALA A 254 2.54 -21.45 1.42
N LEU A 255 3.61 -20.71 1.74
CA LEU A 255 4.34 -19.93 0.73
C LEU A 255 4.98 -20.77 -0.40
N THR A 256 5.37 -22.02 -0.15
CA THR A 256 6.07 -22.87 -1.15
C THR A 256 5.12 -23.67 -2.04
N ARG A 257 3.96 -24.14 -1.56
CA ARG A 257 2.96 -24.84 -2.42
C ARG A 257 2.34 -23.93 -3.49
N GLY A 258 2.27 -22.62 -3.25
CA GLY A 258 1.85 -21.64 -4.26
C GLY A 258 2.81 -21.56 -5.46
N ALA A 259 4.10 -21.86 -5.24
CA ALA A 259 5.11 -21.90 -6.30
C ALA A 259 5.15 -23.24 -7.06
N GLU A 260 4.87 -24.37 -6.39
CA GLU A 260 4.88 -25.70 -7.01
C GLU A 260 3.70 -25.94 -7.96
N ARG A 261 2.50 -25.41 -7.65
CA ARG A 261 1.35 -25.50 -8.58
C ARG A 261 1.57 -24.73 -9.90
N ARG A 262 2.50 -23.77 -9.95
CA ARG A 262 2.88 -23.05 -11.19
C ARG A 262 3.96 -23.78 -12.03
N ARG A 263 4.53 -24.89 -11.55
CA ARG A 263 5.51 -25.70 -12.29
C ARG A 263 4.94 -27.08 -12.64
N LEU A 264 3.79 -27.11 -13.29
CA LEU A 264 3.44 -28.26 -14.14
C LEU A 264 4.19 -28.10 -15.46
N HIS A 265 5.39 -28.69 -15.58
CA HIS A 265 5.97 -29.06 -16.86
C HIS A 265 6.78 -30.37 -16.74
N VAL A 266 6.24 -31.37 -17.44
CA VAL A 266 6.89 -32.47 -18.17
C VAL A 266 7.78 -33.43 -17.36
N ARG A 267 7.22 -34.62 -17.08
CA ARG A 267 7.99 -35.85 -16.84
C ARG A 267 8.82 -36.17 -18.10
N PRO A 268 10.16 -36.29 -18.02
CA PRO A 268 10.90 -37.07 -19.00
C PRO A 268 10.60 -38.56 -18.77
N ALA A 269 10.45 -39.31 -19.87
CA ALA A 269 10.28 -40.75 -19.85
C ALA A 269 11.46 -41.45 -19.13
N PRO A 270 11.23 -42.58 -18.44
CA PRO A 270 12.30 -43.26 -17.70
C PRO A 270 13.28 -43.88 -18.69
N ALA A 271 14.53 -43.39 -18.69
CA ALA A 271 15.65 -44.13 -19.23
C ALA A 271 16.06 -45.18 -18.20
N GLY A 272 16.06 -46.44 -18.61
CA GLY A 272 16.43 -47.57 -17.78
C GLY A 272 17.83 -47.42 -17.18
N GLY A 273 17.91 -47.58 -15.87
CA GLY A 273 19.14 -47.64 -15.10
C GLY A 273 18.93 -48.55 -13.91
N THR A 274 19.48 -49.76 -13.99
CA THR A 274 19.56 -50.74 -12.91
C THR A 274 20.50 -50.25 -11.81
N GLY A 275 20.00 -50.10 -10.58
CA GLY A 275 20.83 -50.00 -9.38
C GLY A 275 20.23 -49.16 -8.25
N GLY A 276 20.00 -49.80 -7.09
CA GLY A 276 19.77 -49.11 -5.80
C GLY A 276 18.47 -49.48 -5.07
N GLY A 277 18.32 -50.74 -4.63
CA GLY A 277 17.12 -51.22 -3.92
C GLY A 277 16.96 -50.76 -2.46
N ASP A 278 17.93 -50.05 -1.87
CA ASP A 278 17.90 -49.68 -0.45
C ASP A 278 17.66 -48.17 -0.20
N ASP A 279 17.87 -47.33 -1.23
CA ASP A 279 17.69 -45.87 -1.15
C ASP A 279 16.25 -45.42 -1.52
N GLU A 280 15.47 -46.25 -2.21
CA GLU A 280 14.06 -45.94 -2.51
C GLU A 280 13.14 -46.21 -1.31
N GLU A 281 13.31 -47.32 -0.59
CA GLU A 281 12.52 -47.66 0.60
C GLU A 281 12.77 -46.68 1.76
N THR A 282 14.03 -46.26 1.98
CA THR A 282 14.36 -45.27 3.01
C THR A 282 13.80 -43.89 2.66
N ASN A 283 13.81 -43.49 1.39
CA ASN A 283 13.25 -42.22 0.93
C ASN A 283 11.70 -42.24 0.92
N GLU A 284 11.08 -43.39 0.66
CA GLU A 284 9.64 -43.58 0.74
C GLU A 284 9.15 -43.60 2.21
N ALA A 285 9.85 -44.30 3.10
CA ALA A 285 9.58 -44.26 4.54
C ALA A 285 9.82 -42.86 5.14
N GLN A 286 10.88 -42.15 4.72
CA GLN A 286 11.13 -40.77 5.12
C GLN A 286 10.02 -39.82 4.62
N ARG A 287 9.57 -39.98 3.36
CA ARG A 287 8.44 -39.22 2.79
C ARG A 287 7.11 -39.53 3.47
N GLU A 288 6.91 -40.78 3.88
CA GLU A 288 5.72 -41.21 4.63
C GLU A 288 5.74 -40.61 6.04
N ILE A 289 6.86 -40.66 6.75
CA ILE A 289 7.06 -39.99 8.05
C ILE A 289 6.85 -38.48 7.92
N GLU A 290 7.35 -37.85 6.85
CA GLU A 290 7.09 -36.44 6.56
C GLU A 290 5.63 -36.15 6.24
N ARG A 291 4.88 -37.05 5.58
CA ARG A 291 3.43 -36.89 5.35
C ARG A 291 2.64 -37.02 6.66
N VAL A 292 2.98 -37.98 7.51
CA VAL A 292 2.25 -38.22 8.78
C VAL A 292 2.49 -37.10 9.79
N THR A 293 3.64 -36.40 9.73
CA THR A 293 3.98 -35.26 10.61
C THR A 293 3.47 -33.90 10.14
N GLN A 294 2.79 -33.82 9.00
CA GLN A 294 2.30 -32.56 8.44
C GLN A 294 0.97 -32.12 9.05
N VAL A 295 0.91 -30.88 9.54
CA VAL A 295 -0.35 -30.20 9.77
C VAL A 295 -0.89 -29.71 8.43
N VAL A 296 -1.96 -30.34 7.95
CA VAL A 296 -2.71 -29.87 6.77
C VAL A 296 -3.98 -29.19 7.26
N VAL A 297 -4.21 -27.95 6.81
CA VAL A 297 -5.46 -27.24 7.05
C VAL A 297 -6.26 -27.25 5.74
N ASN A 298 -7.38 -27.96 5.75
CA ASN A 298 -8.34 -28.05 4.67
C ASN A 298 -9.47 -27.05 4.93
N PHE A 299 -9.80 -26.25 3.92
CA PHE A 299 -10.95 -25.35 3.96
C PHE A 299 -12.00 -25.86 2.99
N ALA A 300 -13.28 -25.75 3.36
CA ALA A 300 -14.40 -26.10 2.46
C ALA A 300 -14.32 -25.37 1.10
N ARG A 301 -13.76 -24.15 1.08
CA ARG A 301 -13.41 -23.41 -0.14
C ARG A 301 -11.89 -23.29 -0.26
N PRO A 302 -11.28 -23.58 -1.43
CA PRO A 302 -9.83 -23.49 -1.61
C PRO A 302 -9.27 -22.12 -1.22
N ARG A 303 -8.19 -22.10 -0.43
CA ARG A 303 -7.53 -20.86 0.04
C ARG A 303 -6.18 -20.65 -0.60
N ASP A 304 -5.84 -19.37 -0.79
CA ASP A 304 -4.47 -19.04 -1.12
C ASP A 304 -3.59 -19.35 0.09
N ALA A 305 -2.46 -19.93 -0.21
CA ALA A 305 -1.49 -20.31 0.77
C ALA A 305 -0.81 -19.04 1.38
N ALA A 306 -0.83 -17.92 0.66
CA ALA A 306 -0.49 -16.61 1.22
C ALA A 306 -1.40 -16.22 2.40
N ASP A 307 -2.71 -16.41 2.29
CA ASP A 307 -3.69 -16.07 3.32
C ASP A 307 -3.49 -16.91 4.60
N ILE A 308 -3.25 -18.22 4.44
CA ILE A 308 -2.98 -19.14 5.55
C ILE A 308 -1.68 -18.74 6.26
N ALA A 309 -0.65 -18.37 5.49
CA ALA A 309 0.62 -17.92 6.04
C ALA A 309 0.46 -16.60 6.81
N ALA A 310 -0.31 -15.66 6.27
CA ALA A 310 -0.60 -14.37 6.90
C ALA A 310 -1.36 -14.55 8.22
N LEU A 311 -2.42 -15.39 8.23
CA LEU A 311 -3.15 -15.72 9.47
C LEU A 311 -2.23 -16.35 10.50
N THR A 312 -1.40 -17.33 10.09
CA THR A 312 -0.50 -18.01 11.03
C THR A 312 0.52 -17.05 11.63
N ARG A 313 1.13 -16.16 10.84
CA ARG A 313 2.08 -15.14 11.34
C ARG A 313 1.42 -14.17 12.30
N CYS A 314 0.29 -13.58 11.88
CA CYS A 314 -0.31 -12.42 12.54
C CYS A 314 -1.28 -12.78 13.68
N ARG A 315 -1.81 -14.01 13.72
CA ARG A 315 -2.78 -14.44 14.75
C ARG A 315 -2.25 -15.54 15.66
N VAL A 316 -1.28 -16.34 15.20
CA VAL A 316 -0.78 -17.51 15.95
C VAL A 316 0.66 -17.34 16.45
N ILE A 317 1.58 -16.92 15.57
CA ILE A 317 3.01 -16.81 15.92
C ILE A 317 3.27 -15.53 16.74
N ARG A 318 2.84 -14.38 16.23
CA ARG A 318 2.85 -13.11 16.98
C ARG A 318 1.48 -12.48 16.85
N PRO A 319 0.57 -12.74 17.81
CA PRO A 319 -0.81 -12.26 17.76
C PRO A 319 -0.86 -10.74 17.78
N GLU A 320 -1.41 -10.15 16.72
CA GLU A 320 -1.73 -8.74 16.62
C GLU A 320 -3.19 -8.46 17.00
N SER A 321 -3.50 -7.21 17.38
CA SER A 321 -4.88 -6.84 17.67
C SER A 321 -5.73 -6.84 16.40
N LEU A 322 -7.00 -7.25 16.51
CA LEU A 322 -7.95 -7.24 15.39
C LEU A 322 -8.04 -5.86 14.72
N VAL A 323 -8.11 -4.79 15.52
CA VAL A 323 -8.15 -3.41 15.03
C VAL A 323 -6.92 -3.06 14.18
N TRP A 324 -5.74 -3.57 14.55
CA TRP A 324 -4.54 -3.34 13.76
C TRP A 324 -4.57 -4.16 12.46
N LEU A 325 -5.03 -5.41 12.53
CA LEU A 325 -5.14 -6.29 11.37
C LEU A 325 -6.19 -5.84 10.36
N GLU A 326 -7.28 -5.22 10.80
CA GLU A 326 -8.24 -4.55 9.92
C GLU A 326 -7.56 -3.46 9.10
N GLY A 327 -6.76 -2.60 9.73
CA GLY A 327 -6.01 -1.56 9.01
C GLY A 327 -4.91 -2.12 8.09
N TYR A 328 -4.27 -3.21 8.49
CA TYR A 328 -3.28 -3.90 7.67
C TYR A 328 -3.92 -4.51 6.40
N GLN A 329 -5.05 -5.20 6.55
CA GLN A 329 -5.81 -5.73 5.41
C GLN A 329 -6.38 -4.61 4.53
N ALA A 330 -6.83 -3.50 5.12
CA ALA A 330 -7.30 -2.32 4.39
C ALA A 330 -6.22 -1.80 3.44
N LEU A 331 -4.98 -1.72 3.91
CA LEU A 331 -3.85 -1.25 3.12
C LEU A 331 -3.57 -2.19 1.94
N ILE A 332 -3.48 -3.50 2.18
CA ILE A 332 -3.20 -4.49 1.14
C ILE A 332 -4.30 -4.49 0.08
N ARG A 333 -5.57 -4.49 0.52
CA ARG A 333 -6.73 -4.49 -0.37
C ARG A 333 -6.77 -3.22 -1.21
N TRP A 334 -6.63 -2.06 -0.59
CA TRP A 334 -6.61 -0.78 -1.28
C TRP A 334 -5.51 -0.73 -2.34
N ARG A 335 -4.28 -1.18 -2.03
CA ARG A 335 -3.19 -1.24 -3.03
C ARG A 335 -3.53 -2.17 -4.18
N LYS A 336 -4.14 -3.32 -3.91
CA LYS A 336 -4.55 -4.29 -4.92
C LYS A 336 -5.66 -3.74 -5.83
N GLU A 337 -6.69 -3.10 -5.26
CA GLU A 337 -7.80 -2.51 -5.99
C GLU A 337 -7.38 -1.31 -6.85
N ASN A 338 -6.34 -0.58 -6.42
CA ASN A 338 -5.77 0.54 -7.16
C ASN A 338 -4.58 0.13 -8.06
N GLU A 339 -4.31 -1.18 -8.22
CA GLU A 339 -3.22 -1.73 -9.05
C GLU A 339 -1.83 -1.17 -8.72
N ILE A 340 -1.60 -0.83 -7.45
CA ILE A 340 -0.36 -0.21 -6.98
C ILE A 340 0.71 -1.29 -6.76
N THR A 341 1.69 -1.34 -7.64
CA THR A 341 2.83 -2.25 -7.56
C THR A 341 4.11 -1.59 -7.02
N GLY A 342 4.17 -0.26 -7.02
CA GLY A 342 5.31 0.55 -6.59
C GLY A 342 5.11 1.26 -5.25
N LEU A 343 6.05 2.16 -4.92
CA LEU A 343 5.90 3.10 -3.81
C LEU A 343 4.76 4.06 -4.16
N HIS A 344 3.73 4.12 -3.32
CA HIS A 344 2.63 5.06 -3.47
C HIS A 344 2.10 5.42 -2.08
N ALA A 345 2.21 6.69 -1.70
CA ALA A 345 1.68 7.15 -0.43
C ALA A 345 0.14 7.12 -0.42
N VAL A 346 -0.45 6.51 0.61
CA VAL A 346 -1.91 6.59 0.85
C VAL A 346 -2.30 8.04 1.21
N PRO A 347 -3.23 8.68 0.49
CA PRO A 347 -3.79 9.99 0.86
C PRO A 347 -4.48 9.97 2.23
N TYR A 348 -4.46 11.10 2.95
CA TYR A 348 -4.95 11.17 4.34
C TYR A 348 -6.45 10.85 4.49
N ASP A 349 -7.27 11.28 3.52
CA ASP A 349 -8.72 11.10 3.53
C ASP A 349 -9.17 9.81 2.81
N THR A 350 -8.25 8.88 2.56
CA THR A 350 -8.58 7.59 1.92
C THR A 350 -9.40 6.73 2.86
N GLU A 351 -10.52 6.22 2.34
CA GLU A 351 -11.37 5.21 2.96
C GLU A 351 -11.28 3.91 2.16
N ALA A 352 -11.40 2.77 2.84
CA ALA A 352 -11.33 1.45 2.23
C ALA A 352 -12.31 0.48 2.91
N THR A 353 -12.81 -0.50 2.18
CA THR A 353 -13.69 -1.53 2.73
C THR A 353 -12.89 -2.72 3.24
N VAL A 354 -13.12 -3.16 4.48
CA VAL A 354 -12.51 -4.37 5.07
C VAL A 354 -13.49 -5.13 5.92
N GLY A 355 -13.65 -6.43 5.67
CA GLY A 355 -14.58 -7.27 6.40
C GLY A 355 -16.00 -6.69 6.39
N ALA A 356 -16.55 -6.45 7.59
CA ALA A 356 -17.86 -5.84 7.78
C ALA A 356 -17.85 -4.29 7.81
N THR A 357 -16.67 -3.65 7.68
CA THR A 357 -16.51 -2.19 7.78
C THR A 357 -16.34 -1.58 6.38
N PRO A 358 -17.38 -0.93 5.81
CA PRO A 358 -17.31 -0.37 4.45
C PRO A 358 -16.38 0.84 4.34
N ASP A 359 -16.35 1.71 5.36
CA ASP A 359 -15.68 3.01 5.33
C ASP A 359 -14.53 3.08 6.34
N PHE A 360 -13.60 2.11 6.30
CA PHE A 360 -12.44 2.12 7.20
C PHE A 360 -11.53 3.31 6.88
N PRO A 361 -11.15 4.17 7.85
CA PRO A 361 -10.37 5.38 7.61
C PRO A 361 -8.87 5.09 7.41
N LEU A 362 -8.54 4.40 6.31
CA LEU A 362 -7.21 3.90 5.99
C LEU A 362 -6.14 4.99 6.01
N GLY A 363 -6.40 6.15 5.40
CA GLY A 363 -5.42 7.24 5.35
C GLY A 363 -5.01 7.76 6.74
N ARG A 364 -5.99 7.86 7.66
CA ARG A 364 -5.75 8.24 9.07
C ARG A 364 -4.99 7.16 9.82
N TRP A 365 -5.34 5.89 9.60
CA TRP A 365 -4.64 4.76 10.22
C TRP A 365 -3.17 4.68 9.77
N VAL A 366 -2.89 4.83 8.47
CA VAL A 366 -1.52 4.90 7.91
C VAL A 366 -0.74 6.06 8.52
N HIS A 367 -1.37 7.24 8.66
CA HIS A 367 -0.74 8.38 9.33
C HIS A 367 -0.35 8.08 10.79
N GLN A 368 -1.23 7.38 11.53
CA GLN A 368 -0.94 6.96 12.90
C GLN A 368 0.25 5.99 12.96
N GLN A 369 0.36 5.02 12.04
CA GLN A 369 1.50 4.10 11.99
C GLN A 369 2.82 4.86 11.75
N ARG A 370 2.83 5.84 10.82
CA ARG A 370 4.00 6.72 10.58
C ARG A 370 4.37 7.54 11.81
N LYS A 371 3.38 8.02 12.56
CA LYS A 371 3.60 8.77 13.81
C LYS A 371 4.20 7.86 14.88
N ALA A 372 3.68 6.65 15.06
CA ALA A 372 4.18 5.68 16.02
C ALA A 372 5.64 5.28 15.72
N LEU A 373 5.99 5.07 14.44
CA LEU A 373 7.39 4.76 14.07
C LEU A 373 8.34 5.92 14.42
N ARG A 374 7.97 7.16 14.10
CA ARG A 374 8.77 8.36 14.44
C ARG A 374 8.91 8.58 15.94
N ALA A 375 7.92 8.17 16.72
CA ALA A 375 7.96 8.22 18.18
C ALA A 375 8.76 7.06 18.81
N GLY A 376 9.17 6.06 18.01
CA GLY A 376 9.80 4.83 18.52
C GLY A 376 8.83 3.90 19.26
N GLU A 377 7.52 4.11 19.08
CA GLU A 377 6.45 3.37 19.76
C GLU A 377 5.88 2.22 18.91
N LEU A 378 6.23 2.17 17.62
CA LEU A 378 5.76 1.11 16.74
C LEU A 378 6.51 -0.19 17.03
N ASP A 379 5.75 -1.25 17.30
CA ASP A 379 6.29 -2.60 17.44
C ASP A 379 7.16 -2.97 16.21
N PRO A 380 8.40 -3.46 16.38
CA PRO A 380 9.26 -3.86 15.27
C PRO A 380 8.61 -4.86 14.32
N HIS A 381 7.79 -5.76 14.83
CA HIS A 381 7.08 -6.76 14.01
C HIS A 381 6.04 -6.12 13.08
N ARG A 382 5.31 -5.13 13.58
CA ARG A 382 4.35 -4.36 12.76
C ARG A 382 5.05 -3.65 11.63
N LYS A 383 6.25 -3.13 11.89
CA LYS A 383 7.08 -2.52 10.85
C LYS A 383 7.46 -3.56 9.78
N GLU A 384 7.93 -4.74 10.17
CA GLU A 384 8.26 -5.83 9.24
C GLU A 384 7.07 -6.20 8.35
N LEU A 385 5.86 -6.33 8.93
CA LEU A 385 4.63 -6.65 8.18
C LEU A 385 4.26 -5.55 7.19
N LEU A 386 4.41 -4.28 7.58
CA LEU A 386 4.13 -3.12 6.75
C LEU A 386 5.17 -2.90 5.64
N ASP A 387 6.41 -3.33 5.86
CA ASP A 387 7.49 -3.30 4.86
C ASP A 387 7.34 -4.41 3.79
N LEU A 388 6.47 -5.42 4.01
CA LEU A 388 6.24 -6.47 3.03
C LEU A 388 5.75 -5.88 1.69
N PRO A 389 6.15 -6.45 0.53
CA PRO A 389 5.80 -5.91 -0.78
C PRO A 389 4.28 -5.74 -1.02
N GLU A 390 3.47 -6.59 -0.39
CA GLU A 390 2.00 -6.56 -0.47
C GLU A 390 1.43 -5.32 0.21
N ALA A 391 1.93 -4.97 1.40
CA ALA A 391 1.53 -3.79 2.16
C ALA A 391 2.19 -2.51 1.63
N GLY A 392 3.47 -2.58 1.25
CA GLY A 392 4.25 -1.51 0.61
C GLY A 392 4.14 -0.17 1.31
N MET A 393 4.24 -0.18 2.64
CA MET A 393 4.08 1.01 3.47
C MET A 393 5.15 2.06 3.15
N VAL A 394 4.71 3.20 2.63
CA VAL A 394 5.58 4.38 2.47
C VAL A 394 5.64 5.12 3.81
N TRP A 395 6.78 5.07 4.49
CA TRP A 395 6.96 5.69 5.80
C TRP A 395 7.12 7.22 5.75
N GLU A 396 7.80 7.72 4.73
CA GLU A 396 8.06 9.15 4.52
C GLU A 396 7.52 9.60 3.13
N PRO A 397 6.22 9.95 3.01
CA PRO A 397 5.63 10.42 1.74
C PRO A 397 6.35 11.63 1.13
N GLY A 398 7.01 12.42 1.97
CA GLY A 398 7.78 13.59 1.54
C GLY A 398 9.01 13.24 0.71
N GLU A 399 9.47 11.98 0.71
CA GLU A 399 10.55 11.49 -0.15
C GLU A 399 10.05 11.14 -1.55
N GLU A 400 8.88 10.52 -1.72
CA GLU A 400 8.32 10.23 -3.05
C GLU A 400 8.02 11.50 -3.87
N ALA A 401 7.40 12.50 -3.23
CA ALA A 401 7.17 13.80 -3.87
C ALA A 401 8.48 14.55 -4.16
N TRP A 402 9.54 14.26 -3.40
CA TRP A 402 10.87 14.81 -3.63
C TRP A 402 11.59 14.08 -4.77
N GLU A 403 11.56 12.75 -4.81
CA GLU A 403 12.13 11.94 -5.88
C GLU A 403 11.44 12.19 -7.21
N THR A 404 10.10 12.31 -7.22
CA THR A 404 9.34 12.68 -8.43
C THR A 404 9.76 14.07 -8.93
N LYS A 405 9.98 15.02 -8.01
CA LYS A 405 10.49 16.34 -8.36
C LYS A 405 11.92 16.26 -8.90
N LEU A 406 12.81 15.49 -8.27
CA LEU A 406 14.18 15.27 -8.76
C LEU A 406 14.18 14.61 -10.14
N ALA A 407 13.30 13.66 -10.41
CA ALA A 407 13.16 13.02 -11.71
C ALA A 407 12.76 14.04 -12.79
N ALA A 408 11.77 14.89 -12.50
CA ALA A 408 11.38 15.98 -13.40
C ALA A 408 12.53 16.98 -13.64
N LEU A 409 13.27 17.36 -12.59
CA LEU A 409 14.43 18.25 -12.71
C LEU A 409 15.59 17.61 -13.49
N ARG A 410 15.88 16.33 -13.28
CA ARG A 410 16.87 15.57 -14.06
C ARG A 410 16.47 15.51 -15.54
N SER A 411 15.20 15.24 -15.82
CA SER A 411 14.66 15.22 -17.18
C SER A 411 14.80 16.60 -17.85
N HIS A 412 14.41 17.66 -17.13
CA HIS A 412 14.56 19.03 -17.62
C HIS A 412 16.03 19.39 -17.90
N HIS A 413 16.92 19.10 -16.94
CA HIS A 413 18.35 19.35 -17.08
C HIS A 413 18.98 18.59 -18.25
N ARG A 414 18.58 17.33 -18.50
CA ARG A 414 19.07 16.58 -19.67
C ARG A 414 18.67 17.23 -21.00
N ALA A 415 17.53 17.89 -21.04
CA ALA A 415 17.03 18.51 -22.26
C ALA A 415 17.57 19.93 -22.48
N THR A 416 17.75 20.71 -21.43
CA THR A 416 18.14 22.14 -21.52
C THR A 416 19.58 22.40 -21.10
N GLY A 417 20.24 21.43 -20.44
CA GLY A 417 21.61 21.55 -19.93
C GLY A 417 21.77 22.50 -18.74
N HIS A 418 20.67 22.97 -18.12
CA HIS A 418 20.69 23.83 -16.94
C HIS A 418 19.42 23.67 -16.08
N LEU A 419 19.47 24.05 -14.82
CA LEU A 419 18.32 24.17 -13.92
C LEU A 419 17.87 25.62 -13.71
N ALA A 420 17.98 26.49 -14.72
CA ALA A 420 17.57 27.90 -14.68
C ALA A 420 16.27 28.24 -15.44
N PRO A 421 15.16 27.48 -15.27
CA PRO A 421 13.93 27.72 -16.02
C PRO A 421 13.31 29.10 -15.70
N ARG A 422 12.54 29.63 -16.64
CA ARG A 422 11.64 30.76 -16.38
C ARG A 422 10.59 30.37 -15.34
N GLN A 423 10.05 31.33 -14.59
CA GLN A 423 9.16 31.03 -13.46
C GLN A 423 7.88 30.29 -13.88
N ASP A 424 7.35 30.59 -15.06
CA ASP A 424 6.16 30.02 -15.68
C ASP A 424 6.44 28.71 -16.45
N ALA A 425 7.68 28.23 -16.47
CA ALA A 425 8.04 27.02 -17.18
C ALA A 425 7.39 25.77 -16.57
N VAL A 426 6.78 24.97 -17.44
CA VAL A 426 6.22 23.65 -17.16
C VAL A 426 6.97 22.58 -17.95
N TRP A 427 7.14 21.39 -17.39
CA TRP A 427 7.92 20.29 -17.97
C TRP A 427 7.23 18.94 -17.73
N GLY A 428 7.12 18.12 -18.77
CA GLY A 428 6.46 16.81 -18.71
C GLY A 428 5.79 16.44 -20.04
N GLU A 429 5.10 15.30 -20.06
CA GLU A 429 4.32 14.81 -21.20
C GLU A 429 2.86 14.55 -20.81
N GLY A 430 1.92 14.86 -21.72
CA GLY A 430 0.50 14.59 -21.54
C GLY A 430 -0.12 15.29 -20.32
N GLN A 431 -0.81 14.53 -19.46
CA GLN A 431 -1.45 15.05 -18.25
C GLN A 431 -0.47 15.25 -17.07
N ALA A 432 0.80 14.84 -17.19
CA ALA A 432 1.80 14.90 -16.12
C ALA A 432 2.73 16.13 -16.25
N MET A 433 2.16 17.31 -16.47
CA MET A 433 2.94 18.56 -16.55
C MET A 433 3.34 19.07 -15.17
N VAL A 434 4.64 19.25 -14.94
CA VAL A 434 5.22 19.70 -13.66
C VAL A 434 5.66 21.17 -13.77
N PRO A 435 5.26 22.07 -12.85
CA PRO A 435 5.67 23.48 -12.87
C PRO A 435 7.12 23.68 -12.36
N VAL A 436 8.09 23.26 -13.17
CA VAL A 436 9.52 23.29 -12.82
C VAL A 436 10.05 24.68 -12.50
N GLY A 437 9.53 25.73 -13.15
CA GLY A 437 9.89 27.13 -12.87
C GLY A 437 9.56 27.57 -11.45
N GLN A 438 8.33 27.28 -11.01
CA GLN A 438 7.88 27.57 -9.65
C GLN A 438 8.59 26.69 -8.63
N HIS A 439 8.88 25.43 -8.97
CA HIS A 439 9.66 24.54 -8.11
C HIS A 439 11.07 25.07 -7.86
N MET A 440 11.84 25.39 -8.90
CA MET A 440 13.19 25.95 -8.74
C MET A 440 13.19 27.28 -7.97
N THR A 441 12.19 28.14 -8.23
CA THR A 441 12.01 29.39 -7.46
C THR A 441 11.86 29.12 -5.97
N ASN A 442 11.07 28.11 -5.59
CA ASN A 442 10.88 27.75 -4.18
C ASN A 442 12.14 27.12 -3.58
N LEU A 443 12.86 26.28 -4.34
CA LEU A 443 14.07 25.59 -3.87
C LEU A 443 15.22 26.56 -3.56
N ARG A 444 15.34 27.65 -4.31
CA ARG A 444 16.35 28.72 -4.10
C ARG A 444 16.02 29.68 -2.95
N ARG A 445 14.84 29.61 -2.34
CA ARG A 445 14.47 30.52 -1.24
C ARG A 445 15.33 30.24 -0.01
N LYS A 446 15.82 31.32 0.62
CA LYS A 446 16.57 31.28 1.88
C LYS A 446 15.67 31.57 3.09
N GLY A 447 16.10 31.15 4.27
CA GLY A 447 15.41 31.40 5.54
C GLY A 447 14.18 30.51 5.79
N ALA A 448 13.21 31.02 6.55
CA ALA A 448 12.05 30.25 7.04
C ALA A 448 11.11 29.70 5.95
N LYS A 449 11.22 30.20 4.71
CA LYS A 449 10.45 29.74 3.54
C LYS A 449 11.31 28.96 2.54
N ASN A 450 12.38 28.31 3.00
CA ASN A 450 13.19 27.47 2.11
C ASN A 450 12.33 26.35 1.49
N GLY A 451 12.60 26.02 0.23
CA GLY A 451 11.91 24.93 -0.47
C GLY A 451 12.51 23.55 -0.15
N LEU A 452 13.63 23.51 0.57
CA LEU A 452 14.40 22.30 0.87
C LEU A 452 13.87 21.56 2.11
N GLY A 453 13.26 22.26 3.07
CA GLY A 453 12.69 21.66 4.28
C GLY A 453 13.12 22.41 5.55
N LYS A 454 12.29 22.29 6.60
CA LYS A 454 12.55 22.93 7.90
C LYS A 454 13.68 22.28 8.69
N ASP A 455 13.92 20.99 8.44
CA ASP A 455 14.98 20.22 9.05
C ASP A 455 16.33 20.49 8.36
N PRO A 456 17.37 20.94 9.08
CA PRO A 456 18.62 21.38 8.48
C PRO A 456 19.43 20.24 7.85
N GLU A 457 19.45 19.05 8.44
CA GLU A 457 20.16 17.89 7.89
C GLU A 457 19.52 17.44 6.58
N ARG A 458 18.20 17.31 6.57
CA ARG A 458 17.44 16.97 5.35
C ARG A 458 17.59 18.03 4.26
N ALA A 459 17.60 19.31 4.63
CA ALA A 459 17.81 20.40 3.68
C ALA A 459 19.20 20.33 3.04
N ALA A 460 20.23 19.97 3.80
CA ALA A 460 21.59 19.77 3.29
C ALA A 460 21.68 18.58 2.31
N VAL A 461 21.07 17.45 2.64
CA VAL A 461 21.00 16.28 1.75
C VAL A 461 20.31 16.63 0.43
N ARG A 462 19.17 17.34 0.50
CA ARG A 462 18.42 17.76 -0.69
C ARG A 462 19.17 18.76 -1.55
N ALA A 463 19.90 19.69 -0.94
CA ALA A 463 20.78 20.61 -1.66
C ALA A 463 21.89 19.85 -2.40
N ALA A 464 22.52 18.86 -1.76
CA ALA A 464 23.54 18.03 -2.39
C ALA A 464 23.00 17.27 -3.61
N GLN A 465 21.79 16.70 -3.52
CA GLN A 465 21.13 16.02 -4.65
C GLN A 465 20.84 16.98 -5.82
N LEU A 466 20.51 18.25 -5.56
CA LEU A 466 20.34 19.25 -6.63
C LEU A 466 21.68 19.63 -7.26
N THR A 467 22.73 19.81 -6.45
CA THR A 467 24.09 20.10 -6.90
C THR A 467 24.67 18.98 -7.77
N GLU A 468 24.30 17.72 -7.51
CA GLU A 468 24.66 16.58 -8.37
C GLU A 468 24.03 16.67 -9.77
N ILE A 469 22.83 17.25 -9.88
CA ILE A 469 22.15 17.44 -11.17
C ILE A 469 22.77 18.60 -11.94
N ASP A 470 22.87 19.77 -11.28
CA ASP A 470 23.44 20.99 -11.85
C ASP A 470 24.20 21.73 -10.74
N PRO A 471 25.55 21.81 -10.79
CA PRO A 471 26.34 22.55 -9.81
C PRO A 471 25.94 24.03 -9.66
N ASP A 472 25.37 24.60 -10.72
CA ASP A 472 24.96 26.01 -10.79
C ASP A 472 23.46 26.19 -10.49
N TRP A 473 22.78 25.21 -9.90
CA TRP A 473 21.36 25.33 -9.59
C TRP A 473 21.04 26.50 -8.64
N ASP A 474 21.94 26.85 -7.71
CA ASP A 474 21.87 28.04 -6.81
C ASP A 474 23.03 29.01 -7.10
N CYS A 475 23.16 29.42 -8.36
CA CYS A 475 24.26 30.29 -8.79
C CYS A 475 24.22 31.72 -8.18
N PRO A 476 25.39 32.37 -7.99
CA PRO A 476 25.46 33.73 -7.44
C PRO A 476 25.16 34.83 -8.46
N TRP A 477 25.03 34.49 -9.74
CA TRP A 477 24.70 35.43 -10.82
C TRP A 477 23.21 35.36 -11.24
N PRO A 478 22.73 36.33 -12.04
CA PRO A 478 21.36 36.31 -12.54
C PRO A 478 21.03 35.07 -13.39
N LEU A 479 19.83 34.49 -13.20
CA LEU A 479 19.40 33.26 -13.89
C LEU A 479 19.29 33.43 -15.41
N ASP A 480 18.97 34.64 -15.89
CA ASP A 480 19.02 34.97 -17.30
C ASP A 480 20.44 34.84 -17.85
N TRP A 481 21.45 35.33 -17.14
CA TRP A 481 22.85 35.14 -17.55
C TRP A 481 23.21 33.66 -17.70
N GLN A 482 22.79 32.79 -16.77
CA GLN A 482 23.04 31.35 -16.83
C GLN A 482 22.42 30.70 -18.07
N ARG A 483 21.18 31.07 -18.42
CA ARG A 483 20.50 30.59 -19.63
C ARG A 483 21.27 30.99 -20.90
N HIS A 484 21.58 32.28 -21.06
CA HIS A 484 22.30 32.78 -22.24
C HIS A 484 23.68 32.11 -22.37
N HIS A 485 24.42 32.00 -21.26
CA HIS A 485 25.71 31.32 -21.26
C HIS A 485 25.59 29.85 -21.70
N ARG A 486 24.57 29.12 -21.24
CA ARG A 486 24.37 27.71 -21.62
C ARG A 486 24.12 27.57 -23.12
N VAL A 487 23.27 28.43 -23.69
CA VAL A 487 23.02 28.45 -25.14
C VAL A 487 24.30 28.71 -25.91
N LEU A 488 25.14 29.64 -25.46
CA LEU A 488 26.45 29.87 -26.08
C LEU A 488 27.36 28.65 -25.96
N ALA A 489 27.43 28.02 -24.79
CA ALA A 489 28.23 26.82 -24.60
C ALA A 489 27.81 25.66 -25.51
N ASP A 490 26.51 25.52 -25.79
CA ASP A 490 25.99 24.51 -26.73
C ASP A 490 26.25 24.87 -28.21
N LEU A 491 26.44 26.15 -28.53
CA LEU A 491 26.79 26.63 -29.88
C LEU A 491 28.29 26.63 -30.15
N ALA A 492 29.12 26.58 -29.11
CA ALA A 492 30.57 26.56 -29.25
C ALA A 492 31.05 25.23 -29.85
N ASP A 493 32.06 25.28 -30.71
CA ASP A 493 32.69 24.09 -31.23
C ASP A 493 33.60 23.39 -30.20
N ALA A 494 34.25 22.30 -30.60
CA ALA A 494 35.13 21.51 -29.72
C ALA A 494 36.32 22.33 -29.16
N ASP A 495 36.71 23.42 -29.83
CA ASP A 495 37.79 24.32 -29.43
C ASP A 495 37.27 25.53 -28.63
N GLY A 496 35.96 25.58 -28.33
CA GLY A 496 35.33 26.66 -27.60
C GLY A 496 35.05 27.90 -28.43
N HIS A 497 35.11 27.83 -29.76
CA HIS A 497 34.82 28.98 -30.63
C HIS A 497 33.32 29.08 -30.91
N LEU A 498 32.78 30.27 -30.64
CA LEU A 498 31.40 30.59 -30.99
C LEU A 498 31.28 30.96 -32.48
N PRO A 499 30.18 30.58 -33.14
CA PRO A 499 29.83 31.14 -34.44
C PRO A 499 29.59 32.67 -34.34
N ASP A 500 29.59 33.36 -35.47
CA ASP A 500 29.26 34.79 -35.49
C ASP A 500 27.77 35.01 -35.19
N ILE A 501 27.46 35.37 -33.94
CA ILE A 501 26.09 35.62 -33.46
C ILE A 501 25.80 37.12 -33.54
N GLN A 502 25.13 37.52 -34.62
CA GLN A 502 24.73 38.91 -34.84
C GLN A 502 23.57 39.33 -33.92
N PRO A 503 23.48 40.62 -33.52
CA PRO A 503 22.30 41.15 -32.84
C PRO A 503 21.01 40.87 -33.62
N GLY A 504 19.97 40.39 -32.93
CA GLY A 504 18.71 39.97 -33.53
C GLY A 504 18.54 38.45 -33.65
N VAL A 505 19.58 37.66 -33.37
CA VAL A 505 19.45 36.19 -33.21
C VAL A 505 18.73 35.89 -31.90
N LEU A 506 17.50 35.37 -32.00
CA LEU A 506 16.65 35.06 -30.86
C LEU A 506 16.79 33.59 -30.44
N MET A 507 16.90 33.34 -29.13
CA MET A 507 16.74 32.01 -28.53
C MET A 507 15.74 32.12 -27.38
N ASP A 508 14.67 31.32 -27.41
CA ASP A 508 13.58 31.36 -26.42
C ASP A 508 13.03 32.78 -26.16
N GLY A 509 12.99 33.61 -27.20
CA GLY A 509 12.54 35.01 -27.15
C GLY A 509 13.56 36.04 -26.67
N ASP A 510 14.77 35.61 -26.28
CA ASP A 510 15.85 36.49 -25.84
C ASP A 510 16.86 36.76 -26.99
N ASP A 511 17.28 38.02 -27.17
CA ASP A 511 18.26 38.43 -28.21
C ASP A 511 19.70 38.14 -27.75
N LEU A 512 20.18 36.95 -28.12
CA LEU A 512 21.46 36.42 -27.72
C LEU A 512 22.64 37.23 -28.27
N GLY A 513 22.54 37.70 -29.52
CA GLY A 513 23.59 38.51 -30.14
C GLY A 513 23.75 39.88 -29.49
N LYS A 514 22.62 40.53 -29.14
CA LYS A 514 22.64 41.79 -28.38
C LYS A 514 23.18 41.59 -26.98
N TRP A 515 22.78 40.52 -26.30
CA TRP A 515 23.30 40.16 -24.99
C TRP A 515 24.82 39.93 -25.04
N LEU A 516 25.30 39.15 -26.01
CA LEU A 516 26.73 38.84 -26.18
C LEU A 516 27.55 40.10 -26.44
N LYS A 517 27.06 41.00 -27.31
CA LYS A 517 27.69 42.31 -27.55
C LYS A 517 27.75 43.17 -26.29
N GLN A 518 26.72 43.10 -25.45
CA GLN A 518 26.69 43.82 -24.18
C GLN A 518 27.71 43.25 -23.17
N GLN A 519 27.89 41.93 -23.12
CA GLN A 519 28.89 41.30 -22.24
C GLN A 519 30.32 41.76 -22.59
N LYS A 520 30.64 41.90 -23.89
CA LYS A 520 31.96 42.35 -24.37
C LYS A 520 32.27 43.83 -24.06
N GLN A 521 31.30 44.63 -23.62
CA GLN A 521 31.55 46.04 -23.29
C GLN A 521 32.42 46.17 -22.03
N PRO A 522 33.50 46.98 -22.02
CA PRO A 522 34.42 47.08 -20.88
C PRO A 522 33.72 47.37 -19.54
N GLY A 523 32.69 48.23 -19.56
CA GLY A 523 31.92 48.58 -18.36
C GLY A 523 31.02 47.46 -17.83
N THR A 524 30.50 46.59 -18.71
CA THR A 524 29.73 45.40 -18.31
C THR A 524 30.68 44.29 -17.87
N TRP A 525 31.76 44.05 -18.63
CA TRP A 525 32.77 43.05 -18.32
C TRP A 525 33.37 43.24 -16.93
N ALA A 526 33.71 44.49 -16.57
CA ALA A 526 34.24 44.82 -15.24
C ALA A 526 33.27 44.54 -14.08
N ARG A 527 31.97 44.40 -14.35
CA ARG A 527 30.94 44.07 -13.35
C ARG A 527 30.66 42.57 -13.25
N LEU A 528 31.14 41.77 -14.20
CA LEU A 528 31.01 40.32 -14.17
C LEU A 528 31.87 39.73 -13.05
N LEU A 529 31.33 38.73 -12.37
CA LEU A 529 32.08 37.94 -11.39
C LEU A 529 33.27 37.25 -12.07
N PRO A 530 34.38 36.97 -11.36
CA PRO A 530 35.54 36.28 -11.92
C PRO A 530 35.18 34.98 -12.66
N GLU A 531 34.30 34.17 -12.09
CA GLU A 531 33.81 32.92 -12.71
C GLU A 531 33.02 33.17 -14.00
N GLN A 532 32.24 34.27 -14.09
CA GLN A 532 31.52 34.63 -15.31
C GLN A 532 32.48 35.06 -16.42
N GLN A 533 33.53 35.82 -16.08
CA GLN A 533 34.58 36.22 -17.03
C GLN A 533 35.34 35.00 -17.54
N GLU A 534 35.72 34.08 -16.65
CA GLU A 534 36.43 32.86 -17.02
C GLU A 534 35.59 31.99 -17.97
N ARG A 535 34.32 31.76 -17.62
CA ARG A 535 33.37 30.99 -18.43
C ARG A 535 33.19 31.57 -19.83
N LEU A 536 32.99 32.88 -19.94
CA LEU A 536 32.91 33.57 -21.24
C LEU A 536 34.24 33.49 -22.02
N THR A 537 35.37 33.62 -21.33
CA THR A 537 36.71 33.53 -21.96
C THR A 537 36.95 32.15 -22.55
N ARG A 538 36.51 31.07 -21.88
CA ARG A 538 36.57 29.70 -22.42
C ARG A 538 35.75 29.52 -23.71
N LEU A 539 34.75 30.37 -23.93
CA LEU A 539 33.96 30.42 -25.16
C LEU A 539 34.54 31.41 -26.21
N GLY A 540 35.79 31.84 -26.04
CA GLY A 540 36.45 32.81 -26.93
C GLY A 540 35.88 34.23 -26.83
N VAL A 541 35.06 34.53 -25.82
CA VAL A 541 34.51 35.87 -25.60
C VAL A 541 35.48 36.66 -24.74
N THR A 542 36.13 37.66 -25.33
CA THR A 542 36.99 38.62 -24.63
C THR A 542 36.36 40.02 -24.63
N PRO A 543 36.69 40.87 -23.65
CA PRO A 543 36.26 42.26 -23.67
C PRO A 543 36.79 42.94 -24.93
N ALA A 544 35.95 43.76 -25.56
CA ALA A 544 36.38 44.57 -26.69
C ALA A 544 37.54 45.47 -26.25
N GLU A 545 38.63 45.50 -27.03
CA GLU A 545 39.70 46.46 -26.80
C GLU A 545 39.09 47.86 -26.75
N PRO A 546 39.51 48.71 -25.79
CA PRO A 546 39.11 50.11 -25.81
C PRO A 546 39.66 50.69 -27.11
N SER A 547 38.81 50.83 -28.12
CA SER A 547 39.13 51.63 -29.30
C SER A 547 39.60 52.98 -28.78
N SER A 548 40.83 53.38 -29.13
CA SER A 548 41.34 54.74 -28.93
C SER A 548 40.20 55.71 -29.19
N PRO A 549 39.95 56.71 -28.33
CA PRO A 549 38.81 57.58 -28.49
C PRO A 549 38.95 58.28 -29.84
N ALA A 550 38.24 57.77 -30.85
CA ALA A 550 37.82 58.59 -31.95
C ALA A 550 37.03 59.70 -31.26
N HIS A 551 37.57 60.92 -31.32
CA HIS A 551 36.85 62.12 -30.96
C HIS A 551 35.67 62.26 -31.92
N THR A 552 34.64 61.45 -31.73
CA THR A 552 33.28 61.89 -31.98
C THR A 552 32.99 62.87 -30.86
N GLU A 553 32.94 64.16 -31.18
CA GLU A 553 32.29 65.14 -30.32
C GLU A 553 30.92 64.55 -29.95
N LYS A 554 30.83 64.00 -28.73
CA LYS A 554 29.56 63.52 -28.20
C LYS A 554 28.73 64.78 -28.02
N GLY A 555 27.77 64.97 -28.92
CA GLY A 555 26.68 65.91 -28.69
C GLY A 555 26.07 65.69 -27.29
N PRO A 556 25.44 66.73 -26.72
CA PRO A 556 24.99 66.73 -25.33
C PRO A 556 24.17 65.47 -25.03
N SER A 557 24.42 64.85 -23.88
CA SER A 557 23.70 63.65 -23.46
C SER A 557 22.18 63.89 -23.46
N LYS A 558 21.35 62.84 -23.65
CA LYS A 558 19.87 62.98 -23.58
C LYS A 558 19.40 63.68 -22.30
N ALA A 559 20.13 63.52 -21.19
CA ALA A 559 19.86 64.21 -19.94
C ALA A 559 20.19 65.72 -20.00
N GLN A 560 21.32 66.10 -20.60
CA GLN A 560 21.65 67.51 -20.85
C GLN A 560 20.67 68.15 -21.85
N GLN A 561 20.28 67.45 -22.91
CA GLN A 561 19.26 67.95 -23.85
C GLN A 561 17.91 68.16 -23.17
N ALA A 562 17.48 67.24 -22.29
CA ALA A 562 16.26 67.39 -21.52
C ALA A 562 16.34 68.54 -20.49
N PHE A 563 17.53 68.76 -19.90
CA PHE A 563 17.77 69.91 -19.03
C PHE A 563 17.71 71.23 -19.81
N GLN A 564 18.38 71.31 -20.96
CA GLN A 564 18.36 72.48 -21.84
C GLN A 564 16.95 72.81 -22.35
N ARG A 565 16.17 71.80 -22.75
CA ARG A 565 14.75 71.98 -23.12
C ARG A 565 13.92 72.51 -21.95
N GLY A 566 14.13 71.99 -20.74
CA GLY A 566 13.46 72.48 -19.55
C GLY A 566 13.86 73.91 -19.17
N LEU A 567 15.13 74.27 -19.37
CA LEU A 567 15.66 75.61 -19.14
C LEU A 567 15.10 76.61 -20.16
N ALA A 568 15.03 76.25 -21.44
CA ALA A 568 14.42 77.06 -22.49
C ALA A 568 12.92 77.29 -22.24
N ALA A 569 12.20 76.24 -21.83
CA ALA A 569 10.80 76.35 -21.43
C ALA A 569 10.61 77.26 -20.19
N LEU A 570 11.53 77.20 -19.24
CA LEU A 570 11.52 78.10 -18.08
C LEU A 570 11.80 79.54 -18.49
N ALA A 571 12.77 79.79 -19.37
CA ALA A 571 13.09 81.12 -19.87
C ALA A 571 11.89 81.74 -20.61
N GLN A 572 11.23 80.97 -21.48
CA GLN A 572 10.02 81.41 -22.19
C GLN A 572 8.86 81.71 -21.22
N TRP A 573 8.69 80.90 -20.17
CA TRP A 573 7.71 81.18 -19.11
C TRP A 573 8.04 82.47 -18.36
N VAL A 574 9.30 82.66 -17.97
CA VAL A 574 9.78 83.85 -17.24
C VAL A 574 9.61 85.11 -18.07
N GLU A 575 9.87 85.04 -19.38
CA GLU A 575 9.64 86.15 -20.31
C GLU A 575 8.15 86.52 -20.41
N ARG A 576 7.25 85.52 -20.47
CA ARG A 576 5.80 85.76 -20.59
C ARG A 576 5.14 86.22 -19.28
N GLU A 577 5.53 85.62 -18.16
CA GLU A 577 4.79 85.71 -16.89
C GLU A 577 5.55 86.47 -15.78
N GLY A 578 6.84 86.77 -16.02
CA GLY A 578 7.75 87.39 -15.07
C GLY A 578 8.41 86.39 -14.11
N ALA A 579 9.66 86.69 -13.72
CA ALA A 579 10.49 85.83 -12.87
C ALA A 579 9.89 85.55 -11.48
N HIS A 580 9.00 86.40 -10.99
CA HIS A 580 8.38 86.28 -9.67
C HIS A 580 7.16 85.36 -9.63
N ARG A 581 6.65 84.88 -10.79
CA ARG A 581 5.46 84.03 -10.84
C ARG A 581 5.85 82.54 -10.82
N PRO A 582 5.45 81.76 -9.80
CA PRO A 582 5.78 80.34 -9.72
C PRO A 582 5.06 79.54 -10.81
N VAL A 583 5.79 78.61 -11.46
CA VAL A 583 5.21 77.71 -12.46
C VAL A 583 4.21 76.75 -11.80
N PRO A 584 2.94 76.70 -12.23
CA PRO A 584 1.96 75.73 -11.73
C PRO A 584 2.40 74.28 -12.03
N ARG A 585 2.22 73.35 -11.08
CA ARG A 585 2.70 71.97 -11.19
C ARG A 585 2.21 71.22 -12.45
N GLY A 586 1.01 71.53 -12.93
CA GLY A 586 0.41 70.91 -14.13
C GLY A 586 0.74 71.61 -15.45
N HIS A 587 1.48 72.72 -15.43
CA HIS A 587 1.72 73.54 -16.62
C HIS A 587 2.66 72.85 -17.62
N GLY A 588 2.28 72.92 -18.89
CA GLY A 588 3.09 72.52 -20.04
C GLY A 588 3.39 73.73 -20.92
N GLU A 589 4.65 73.86 -21.35
CA GLU A 589 5.14 74.95 -22.18
C GLU A 589 5.57 74.40 -23.54
N LEU A 590 5.06 74.97 -24.62
CA LEU A 590 5.44 74.62 -25.98
C LEU A 590 6.69 75.41 -26.37
N ILE A 591 7.79 74.71 -26.67
CA ILE A 591 9.03 75.33 -27.12
C ILE A 591 9.39 74.86 -28.54
N ALA A 592 9.95 75.75 -29.33
CA ALA A 592 10.62 75.38 -30.57
C ALA A 592 11.99 74.78 -30.23
N VAL A 593 12.34 73.63 -30.82
CA VAL A 593 13.63 72.97 -30.65
C VAL A 593 14.31 72.86 -32.01
N ASP A 594 15.56 73.31 -32.11
CA ASP A 594 16.32 73.22 -33.36
C ASP A 594 16.36 71.77 -33.87
N GLY A 595 15.84 71.57 -35.08
CA GLY A 595 15.76 70.26 -35.74
C GLY A 595 14.41 69.53 -35.63
N GLU A 596 13.42 70.07 -34.90
CA GLU A 596 12.05 69.54 -34.87
C GLU A 596 11.07 70.50 -35.56
N ALA A 597 10.25 69.98 -36.48
CA ALA A 597 9.31 70.80 -37.28
C ALA A 597 8.07 71.26 -36.49
N GLU A 598 7.76 70.61 -35.36
CA GLU A 598 6.63 70.93 -34.50
C GLU A 598 7.11 71.33 -33.09
N PRO A 599 6.45 72.30 -32.41
CA PRO A 599 6.79 72.68 -31.05
C PRO A 599 6.65 71.52 -30.06
N VAL A 600 7.66 71.32 -29.21
CA VAL A 600 7.68 70.25 -28.22
C VAL A 600 7.01 70.73 -26.93
N ASN A 601 6.02 69.98 -26.43
CA ASN A 601 5.39 70.26 -25.14
C ASN A 601 6.26 69.76 -23.98
N VAL A 602 6.86 70.68 -23.23
CA VAL A 602 7.62 70.42 -22.01
C VAL A 602 6.69 70.59 -20.81
N LYS A 603 6.50 69.53 -20.01
CA LYS A 603 5.76 69.58 -18.73
C LYS A 603 6.54 70.39 -17.68
N LEU A 604 6.59 71.70 -17.84
CA LEU A 604 7.46 72.62 -17.11
C LEU A 604 7.23 72.55 -15.59
N GLY A 605 5.97 72.49 -15.13
CA GLY A 605 5.67 72.40 -13.70
C GLY A 605 6.22 71.14 -13.03
N VAL A 606 6.19 70.00 -13.75
CA VAL A 606 6.76 68.73 -13.28
C VAL A 606 8.29 68.79 -13.35
N TRP A 607 8.84 69.38 -14.40
CA TRP A 607 10.28 69.55 -14.57
C TRP A 607 10.88 70.40 -13.45
N VAL A 608 10.36 71.60 -13.17
CA VAL A 608 10.84 72.47 -12.08
C VAL A 608 10.81 71.75 -10.72
N SER A 609 9.73 71.01 -10.43
CA SER A 609 9.62 70.23 -9.19
C SER A 609 10.70 69.15 -9.10
N ASN A 610 10.94 68.40 -10.19
CA ASN A 610 11.94 67.34 -10.22
C ASN A 610 13.37 67.88 -10.15
N THR A 611 13.64 69.01 -10.80
CA THR A 611 14.94 69.69 -10.77
C THR A 611 15.23 70.21 -9.36
N LYS A 612 14.24 70.78 -8.65
CA LYS A 612 14.36 71.19 -7.24
C LYS A 612 14.69 70.01 -6.31
N THR A 613 14.01 68.87 -6.45
CA THR A 613 14.27 67.68 -5.64
C THR A 613 15.65 67.08 -5.91
N ARG A 614 16.23 67.30 -7.09
CA ARG A 614 17.53 66.77 -7.51
C ARG A 614 18.64 67.83 -7.49
N ARG A 615 18.47 68.92 -6.73
CA ARG A 615 19.44 70.02 -6.64
C ARG A 615 20.87 69.53 -6.42
N ASP A 616 21.06 68.56 -5.54
CA ASP A 616 22.39 68.02 -5.19
C ASP A 616 23.10 67.28 -6.35
N LYS A 617 22.41 67.08 -7.49
CA LYS A 617 22.94 66.44 -8.69
C LYS A 617 23.19 67.43 -9.85
N LEU A 618 22.94 68.72 -9.65
CA LEU A 618 23.19 69.76 -10.64
C LEU A 618 24.63 70.27 -10.54
N ASP A 619 25.24 70.55 -11.69
CA ASP A 619 26.55 71.20 -11.74
C ASP A 619 26.43 72.73 -11.51
N GLN A 620 27.59 73.40 -11.36
CA GLN A 620 27.60 74.84 -11.08
C GLN A 620 27.04 75.69 -12.23
N GLU A 621 27.21 75.26 -13.48
CA GLU A 621 26.70 75.98 -14.66
C GLU A 621 25.17 75.90 -14.73
N GLN A 622 24.60 74.72 -14.46
CA GLN A 622 23.16 74.48 -14.39
C GLN A 622 22.50 75.29 -13.26
N LEU A 623 23.16 75.36 -12.09
CA LEU A 623 22.68 76.19 -10.97
C LEU A 623 22.75 77.69 -11.31
N ALA A 624 23.82 78.14 -11.97
CA ALA A 624 23.95 79.53 -12.41
C ALA A 624 22.85 79.91 -13.42
N ALA A 625 22.60 79.05 -14.42
CA ALA A 625 21.55 79.28 -15.42
C ALA A 625 20.14 79.35 -14.81
N LEU A 626 19.86 78.54 -13.78
CA LEU A 626 18.58 78.61 -13.05
C LEU A 626 18.46 79.90 -12.22
N ARG A 627 19.56 80.38 -11.62
CA ARG A 627 19.57 81.66 -10.88
C ARG A 627 19.32 82.85 -11.78
N GLU A 628 19.90 82.86 -12.99
CA GLU A 628 19.65 83.92 -13.99
C GLU A 628 18.18 84.03 -14.37
N LEU A 629 17.44 82.92 -14.33
CA LEU A 629 16.00 82.86 -14.59
C LEU A 629 15.13 83.10 -13.33
N GLY A 630 15.71 83.55 -12.22
CA GLY A 630 14.98 83.93 -11.01
C GLY A 630 14.59 82.77 -10.09
N VAL A 631 15.22 81.60 -10.23
CA VAL A 631 14.95 80.44 -9.38
C VAL A 631 15.68 80.57 -8.03
N GLU A 632 14.99 81.05 -7.00
CA GLU A 632 15.58 81.38 -5.69
C GLU A 632 16.24 80.21 -4.94
N TRP A 633 15.84 78.96 -5.23
CA TRP A 633 16.42 77.79 -4.58
C TRP A 633 17.66 77.24 -5.28
N ALA A 634 18.00 77.69 -6.50
CA ALA A 634 19.22 77.27 -7.18
C ALA A 634 20.43 77.92 -6.51
#